data_AF-A0A357Z891-F1
#
_entry.id   AF-A0A357Z891-F1
#
_cell.length_a   1.000
_cell.length_b   1.000
_cell.length_c   1.000
_cell.angle_alpha   90.00
_cell.angle_beta   90.00
_cell.angle_gamma   90.00
#
_symmetry.space_group_name_H-M   'P 1'
#
loop_
_entity.id
_entity.type
_entity.pdbx_description
1 polymer ?
#
loop_
_entity_poly.entity_id
_entity_poly.type
_entity_poly.pdbx_seq_one_letter_code
_entity_poly.pdbx_strand_id
1 'polypeptide(L)' 'MTQKETKKSLDIFGKSNYIWMLVGALLITAGMLLMTGGKSADPNVFNAGEVYSFRRITLAPIVMIIGFLVEIYALFKKA' A
#
# COMPACT_ATOMS: atom_id res chain seq x y z
N MET A 1 38.16 12.99 -27.24
CA MET A 1 36.71 12.92 -27.50
C MET A 1 36.04 12.27 -26.31
N THR A 2 35.45 13.06 -25.42
CA THR A 2 34.81 12.55 -24.19
C THR A 2 33.41 12.08 -24.56
N GLN A 3 33.25 10.76 -24.72
CA GLN A 3 31.94 10.14 -24.88
C GLN A 3 31.10 10.43 -23.64
N LYS A 4 30.06 11.27 -23.78
CA LYS A 4 29.01 11.39 -22.77
C LYS A 4 28.19 10.10 -22.81
N GLU A 5 28.46 9.21 -21.86
CA GLU A 5 27.58 8.09 -21.49
C GLU A 5 26.16 8.64 -21.29
N THR A 6 25.31 8.51 -22.30
CA THR A 6 23.90 8.84 -22.16
C THR A 6 23.29 7.71 -21.36
N LYS A 7 23.21 7.88 -20.03
CA LYS A 7 22.39 7.03 -19.18
C LYS A 7 20.97 7.07 -19.73
N LYS A 8 20.62 6.07 -20.52
CA LYS A 8 19.25 5.81 -20.96
C LYS A 8 18.50 5.46 -19.68
N SER A 9 17.92 6.46 -19.03
CA SER A 9 17.00 6.23 -17.93
C SER A 9 15.94 5.28 -18.49
N LEU A 10 15.82 4.10 -17.89
CA LEU A 10 14.67 3.24 -18.10
C LEU A 10 13.47 3.97 -17.51
N ASP A 11 12.97 4.96 -18.24
CA ASP A 11 11.74 5.67 -17.91
C ASP A 11 10.58 4.80 -18.42
N ILE A 12 10.47 3.60 -17.82
CA ILE A 12 9.42 2.61 -18.14
C ILE A 12 8.06 3.13 -17.66
N PHE A 13 8.07 4.06 -16.70
CA PHE A 13 6.90 4.64 -16.06
C PHE A 13 6.98 6.16 -16.17
N GLY A 14 5.92 6.80 -16.69
CA GLY A 14 5.84 8.26 -16.72
C GLY A 14 5.71 8.85 -15.32
N LYS A 15 6.01 10.15 -15.15
CA LYS A 15 5.86 10.87 -13.87
C LYS A 15 4.47 10.68 -13.23
N SER A 16 3.42 10.61 -14.05
CA SER A 16 2.06 10.37 -13.55
C SER A 16 1.93 9.02 -12.88
N ASN A 17 2.53 7.97 -13.44
CA ASN A 17 2.45 6.61 -12.90
C ASN A 17 3.12 6.53 -11.53
N TYR A 18 4.28 7.16 -11.35
CA TYR A 18 4.93 7.24 -10.04
C TYR A 18 4.05 7.88 -8.97
N ILE A 19 3.26 8.90 -9.32
CA ILE A 19 2.29 9.50 -8.38
C ILE A 19 1.20 8.48 -8.02
N TRP A 20 0.67 7.75 -9.00
CA TRP A 20 -0.34 6.71 -8.75
C TRP A 20 0.20 5.55 -7.91
N MET A 21 1.44 5.12 -8.13
CA MET A 21 2.11 4.13 -7.29
C MET A 21 2.25 4.64 -5.85
N LEU A 22 2.67 5.89 -5.67
CA LEU A 22 2.79 6.47 -4.32
C LEU A 22 1.44 6.49 -3.58
N VAL A 23 0.35 6.80 -4.29
CA VAL A 23 -1.01 6.73 -3.75
C VAL A 23 -1.40 5.29 -3.39
N GLY A 24 -1.11 4.31 -4.27
CA GLY A 24 -1.35 2.89 -4.01
C GLY A 24 -0.61 2.39 -2.77
N ALA A 25 0.67 2.70 -2.67
CA ALA A 25 1.51 2.36 -1.52
C ALA A 25 1.00 2.98 -0.21
N LEU A 26 0.53 4.23 -0.24
CA LEU A 26 -0.09 4.87 0.93
C LEU A 26 -1.37 4.18 1.35
N LEU A 27 -2.21 3.74 0.41
CA LEU A 27 -3.44 3.00 0.70
C LEU A 27 -3.15 1.62 1.31
N ILE A 28 -2.17 0.88 0.76
CA ILE A 28 -1.73 -0.41 1.33
C ILE A 28 -1.20 -0.20 2.75
N THR A 29 -0.37 0.82 2.94
CA THR A 29 0.18 1.17 4.27
C THR A 29 -0.92 1.54 5.25
N ALA A 30 -1.91 2.33 4.82
CA ALA A 30 -3.07 2.67 5.64
C ALA A 30 -3.89 1.42 6.00
N GLY A 31 -4.11 0.51 5.04
CA GLY A 31 -4.75 -0.79 5.28
C GLY A 31 -4.01 -1.60 6.35
N MET A 32 -2.68 -1.72 6.25
CA MET A 32 -1.87 -2.39 7.26
C MET A 32 -1.96 -1.70 8.63
N LEU A 33 -1.91 -0.37 8.68
CA LEU A 33 -2.04 0.40 9.92
C LEU A 33 -3.41 0.20 10.58
N LEU A 34 -4.49 0.08 9.80
CA LEU A 34 -5.82 -0.19 10.33
C LEU A 34 -5.91 -1.55 11.04
N MET A 35 -5.06 -2.53 10.70
CA MET A 35 -4.98 -3.85 11.34
C MET A 35 -4.22 -3.83 12.67
N THR A 36 -3.42 -2.80 12.94
CA THR A 36 -2.62 -2.70 14.17
C THR A 36 -3.49 -2.55 15.41
N GLY A 37 -3.00 -3.06 16.55
CA GLY A 37 -3.64 -2.97 17.87
C GLY A 37 -4.18 -4.31 18.39
N GLY A 38 -5.07 -4.29 19.38
CA GLY A 38 -5.77 -5.50 19.89
C GLY A 38 -4.86 -6.40 20.72
N LYS A 39 -3.67 -5.89 21.04
CA LYS A 39 -2.82 -6.41 22.08
C LYS A 39 -3.57 -6.31 23.40
N SER A 40 -3.75 -7.44 24.06
CA SER A 40 -4.29 -7.43 25.42
C SER A 40 -3.20 -6.98 26.40
N ALA A 41 -3.60 -6.21 27.42
CA ALA A 41 -2.70 -5.80 28.49
C ALA A 41 -2.34 -6.99 29.41
N ASP A 42 -3.25 -7.94 29.56
CA ASP A 42 -3.05 -9.19 30.28
C ASP A 42 -3.03 -10.37 29.29
N PRO A 43 -1.93 -11.16 29.22
CA PRO A 43 -1.83 -12.32 28.34
C PRO A 43 -2.92 -13.39 28.55
N ASN A 44 -3.56 -13.40 29.73
CA ASN A 44 -4.60 -14.37 30.08
C ASN A 44 -6.00 -13.93 29.67
N VAL A 45 -6.17 -12.68 29.22
CA VAL A 45 -7.46 -12.11 28.83
C VAL A 45 -7.48 -11.85 27.34
N PHE A 46 -8.39 -12.50 26.62
CA PHE A 46 -8.55 -12.30 25.18
C PHE A 46 -9.62 -11.23 24.89
N ASN A 47 -9.20 -10.05 24.40
CA ASN A 47 -10.10 -8.96 24.03
C ASN A 47 -10.70 -9.18 22.64
N ALA A 48 -11.69 -10.08 22.55
CA ALA A 48 -12.33 -10.46 21.29
C ALA A 48 -12.91 -9.28 20.50
N GLY A 49 -13.49 -8.27 21.17
CA GLY A 49 -14.08 -7.10 20.50
C GLY A 49 -13.05 -6.21 19.78
N GLU A 50 -11.82 -6.13 20.31
CA GLU A 50 -10.72 -5.38 19.70
C GLU A 50 -10.13 -6.15 18.49
N VAL A 51 -9.94 -7.46 18.67
CA VAL A 51 -9.36 -8.35 17.66
C VAL A 51 -10.34 -8.54 16.48
N TYR A 52 -11.60 -8.86 16.77
CA TYR A 52 -12.65 -9.08 15.78
C TYR A 52 -13.46 -7.82 15.46
N SER A 53 -12.83 -6.65 15.55
CA SER A 53 -13.47 -5.39 15.18
C SER A 53 -13.72 -5.31 13.67
N PHE A 54 -14.88 -4.77 13.28
CA PHE A 54 -15.24 -4.53 11.88
C PHE A 54 -14.15 -3.77 11.11
N ARG A 55 -13.49 -2.81 11.80
CA ARG A 55 -12.36 -2.05 11.26
C ARG A 55 -11.23 -2.95 10.76
N ARG A 56 -10.91 -4.04 11.44
CA ARG A 56 -9.73 -4.88 11.13
C ARG A 56 -10.03 -6.04 10.21
N ILE A 57 -11.22 -6.62 10.33
CA ILE A 57 -11.60 -7.79 9.54
C ILE A 57 -12.20 -7.38 8.20
N THR A 58 -12.91 -6.26 8.15
CA THR A 58 -13.64 -5.84 6.95
C THR A 58 -13.00 -4.61 6.33
N LEU A 59 -12.90 -3.51 7.08
CA LEU A 59 -12.44 -2.23 6.51
C LEU A 59 -10.98 -2.29 6.08
N ALA A 60 -10.09 -2.82 6.93
CA ALA A 60 -8.66 -2.85 6.65
C ALA A 60 -8.30 -3.69 5.41
N PRO A 61 -8.81 -4.92 5.22
CA PRO A 61 -8.54 -5.70 4.01
C PRO A 61 -9.12 -5.05 2.75
N ILE A 62 -10.31 -4.44 2.82
CA ILE A 62 -10.90 -3.72 1.69
C ILE A 62 -10.00 -2.55 1.26
N VAL A 63 -9.54 -1.73 2.20
CA VAL A 63 -8.62 -0.62 1.92
C VAL A 63 -7.32 -1.12 1.27
N MET A 64 -6.78 -2.23 1.77
CA MET A 64 -5.57 -2.84 1.22
C MET A 64 -5.77 -3.35 -0.21
N ILE A 65 -6.89 -4.02 -0.49
CA ILE A 65 -7.25 -4.49 -1.83
C ILE A 65 -7.38 -3.32 -2.79
N ILE A 66 -8.03 -2.23 -2.38
CA ILE A 66 -8.12 -1.00 -3.19
C ILE A 66 -6.71 -0.45 -3.49
N GLY A 67 -5.82 -0.42 -2.50
CA GLY A 67 -4.42 -0.03 -2.72
C GLY A 67 -3.71 -0.90 -3.76
N PHE A 68 -3.87 -2.22 -3.69
CA PHE A 68 -3.32 -3.13 -4.71
C PHE A 68 -3.92 -2.92 -6.10
N LEU A 69 -5.24 -2.66 -6.20
CA LEU A 69 -5.87 -2.34 -7.47
C LEU A 69 -5.33 -1.02 -8.07
N VAL A 70 -5.05 -0.04 -7.23
CA VAL A 70 -4.41 1.22 -7.65
C VAL A 70 -3.00 0.98 -8.14
N GLU A 71 -2.20 0.14 -7.47
CA GLU A 71 -0.85 -0.24 -7.94
C GLU A 71 -0.89 -0.95 -9.30
N ILE A 72 -1.79 -1.92 -9.45
CA ILE A 72 -2.02 -2.61 -10.73
C ILE A 72 -2.34 -1.56 -11.81
N TYR A 73 -3.30 -0.68 -11.55
CA TYR A 73 -3.64 0.40 -12.49
C TYR A 73 -2.43 1.30 -12.79
N ALA A 74 -1.65 1.69 -11.78
CA ALA A 74 -0.49 2.56 -11.95
C ALA A 74 0.60 1.93 -12.84
N LEU A 75 0.82 0.63 -12.70
CA LEU A 75 1.77 -0.13 -13.51
C LEU A 75 1.32 -0.27 -14.97
N PHE A 76 0.03 -0.55 -15.20
CA PHE A 76 -0.52 -0.72 -16.55
C PHE A 76 -0.91 0.60 -17.23
N LYS A 77 -0.99 1.70 -16.48
CA LYS A 77 -1.29 3.02 -17.04
C LYS A 77 -0.23 3.35 -18.07
N LYS A 78 -0.64 3.40 -19.34
CA LYS A 78 0.28 3.79 -20.41
C LYS A 78 0.71 5.24 -20.17
N ALA A 79 2.02 5.47 -20.12
CA ALA A 79 2.63 6.79 -19.97
C ALA A 79 2.31 7.70 -21.17
#